data_AF-A0A352X146-F1
#
_entry.id   AF-A0A352X146-F1
#
_cell.length_a   1.000
_cell.length_b   1.000
_cell.length_c   1.000
_cell.angle_alpha   90.00
_cell.angle_beta   90.00
_cell.angle_gamma   90.00
#
_symmetry.space_group_name_H-M   'P 1'
#
loop_
_entity.id
_entity.type
_entity.pdbx_description
1 polymer ?
#
loop_
_entity_poly.entity_id
_entity_poly.type
_entity_poly.pdbx_seq_one_letter_code
_entity_poly.pdbx_strand_id
1 'polypeptide(L)'
;YNENVYVVILDEMNIARVEYYFAEMLSILEMPAHDEWIVEIVAAPWPDDPKHLDHGKLTIPDNIWYVGTANNDDSTFAITDKVYDRAMPIDINTKGKPFDAPDTPPCHINYKHFTKLLDDAVKANPISEENLKKIEILDDYVIEHFRVAFGNRVMKQINSFVPAFVGCGGTEIDGIDYALCKKVFRKFEALNISYIRDEIDGLVQQLDQLFGRENMNECKEYVRMLQKMT
;
A
#
# COMPACT_ATOMS: atom_id res chain seq x y z
N TYR A 1 -16.70 21.51 -7.54
CA TYR A 1 -16.41 20.24 -6.86
C TYR A 1 -17.55 19.92 -5.89
N ASN A 2 -17.82 18.64 -5.64
CA ASN A 2 -18.78 18.17 -4.62
C ASN A 2 -18.03 17.28 -3.60
N GLU A 3 -18.75 16.75 -2.60
CA GLU A 3 -18.14 15.95 -1.54
C GLU A 3 -18.32 14.42 -1.72
N ASN A 4 -18.81 13.97 -2.88
CA ASN A 4 -18.98 12.55 -3.12
C ASN A 4 -17.62 11.86 -3.24
N VAL A 5 -17.57 10.59 -2.86
CA VAL A 5 -16.41 9.73 -3.11
C VAL A 5 -16.42 9.28 -4.57
N TYR A 6 -15.30 9.45 -5.25
CA TYR A 6 -15.07 8.97 -6.62
C TYR A 6 -14.01 7.90 -6.59
N VAL A 7 -14.26 6.80 -7.30
CA VAL A 7 -13.28 5.72 -7.48
C VAL A 7 -13.05 5.54 -8.98
N VAL A 8 -11.79 5.61 -9.39
CA VAL A 8 -11.33 5.30 -10.74
C VAL A 8 -10.77 3.89 -10.73
N ILE A 9 -11.35 3.01 -11.54
CA ILE A 9 -10.89 1.63 -11.70
C ILE A 9 -10.08 1.53 -12.98
N LEU A 10 -8.81 1.16 -12.85
CA LEU A 10 -7.89 0.88 -13.95
C LEU A 10 -7.79 -0.64 -14.09
N ASP A 11 -8.55 -1.20 -15.02
CA ASP A 11 -8.54 -2.65 -15.25
C ASP A 11 -7.30 -3.07 -16.03
N GLU A 12 -6.69 -4.19 -15.62
CA GLU A 12 -5.48 -4.79 -16.20
C GLU A 12 -4.36 -3.75 -16.44
N MET A 13 -4.09 -2.95 -15.41
CA MET A 13 -3.25 -1.77 -15.49
C MET A 13 -1.81 -2.10 -15.94
N ASN A 14 -1.37 -3.35 -15.76
CA ASN A 14 -0.02 -3.81 -16.09
C ASN A 14 0.11 -4.47 -17.47
N ILE A 15 -0.91 -4.35 -18.36
CA ILE A 15 -0.74 -4.62 -19.81
C ILE A 15 0.35 -3.72 -20.40
N ALA A 16 0.52 -2.52 -19.85
CA ALA A 16 1.63 -1.63 -20.14
C ALA A 16 2.45 -1.38 -18.86
N ARG A 17 3.69 -0.90 -19.02
CA ARG A 17 4.53 -0.47 -17.90
C ARG A 17 3.87 0.67 -17.14
N VAL A 18 3.30 0.37 -15.98
CA VAL A 18 2.54 1.32 -15.13
C VAL A 18 3.36 2.56 -14.83
N GLU A 19 4.65 2.39 -14.55
CA GLU A 19 5.54 3.50 -14.21
C GLU A 19 5.77 4.50 -15.36
N TYR A 20 5.42 4.16 -16.60
CA TYR A 20 5.58 5.06 -17.75
C TYR A 20 4.35 5.92 -18.00
N TYR A 21 3.17 5.31 -18.10
CA TYR A 21 1.95 6.09 -18.39
C TYR A 21 1.39 6.76 -17.12
N PHE A 22 1.69 6.23 -15.94
CA PHE A 22 1.22 6.77 -14.66
C PHE A 22 2.29 7.62 -13.96
N ALA A 23 3.40 7.95 -14.65
CA ALA A 23 4.57 8.60 -14.07
C ALA A 23 4.23 9.92 -13.34
N GLU A 24 3.43 10.79 -13.95
CA GLU A 24 3.03 12.07 -13.34
C GLU A 24 2.19 11.87 -12.08
N MET A 25 1.22 10.95 -12.14
CA MET A 25 0.40 10.56 -10.99
C MET A 25 1.27 10.01 -9.86
N LEU A 26 2.21 9.12 -10.17
CA LEU A 26 3.15 8.60 -9.17
C LEU A 26 4.00 9.74 -8.59
N SER A 27 4.44 10.71 -9.39
CA SER A 27 5.21 11.86 -8.91
C SER A 27 4.42 12.70 -7.91
N ILE A 28 3.15 13.02 -8.19
CA ILE A 28 2.33 13.84 -7.28
C ILE A 28 1.93 13.10 -6.01
N LEU A 29 1.78 11.76 -6.06
CA LEU A 29 1.52 10.94 -4.88
C LEU A 29 2.68 10.96 -3.86
N GLU A 30 3.82 11.55 -4.20
CA GLU A 30 4.90 11.81 -3.25
C GLU A 30 4.69 13.08 -2.43
N MET A 31 3.85 14.00 -2.90
CA MET A 31 3.64 15.30 -2.29
C MET A 31 2.80 15.16 -1.02
N PRO A 32 3.20 15.80 0.09
CA PRO A 32 2.54 15.64 1.37
C PRO A 32 1.15 16.29 1.41
N ALA A 33 0.90 17.28 0.55
CA ALA A 33 -0.31 18.07 0.54
C ALA A 33 -1.04 17.93 -0.81
N HIS A 34 -2.36 17.75 -0.76
CA HIS A 34 -3.19 17.50 -1.94
C HIS A 34 -3.36 18.73 -2.85
N ASP A 35 -3.19 19.94 -2.32
CA ASP A 35 -3.18 21.17 -3.13
C ASP A 35 -1.96 21.25 -4.07
N GLU A 36 -0.91 20.48 -3.77
CA GLU A 36 0.26 20.30 -4.63
C GLU A 36 0.08 19.17 -5.67
N TRP A 37 -1.03 18.44 -5.64
CA TRP A 37 -1.29 17.35 -6.57
C TRP A 37 -1.77 17.88 -7.92
N ILE A 38 -0.84 18.44 -8.68
CA ILE A 38 -1.10 19.09 -9.97
C ILE A 38 -0.48 18.25 -11.10
N VAL A 39 -1.32 17.82 -12.03
CA VAL A 39 -0.93 17.05 -13.22
C VAL A 39 -0.98 17.94 -14.45
N GLU A 40 0.03 17.87 -15.32
CA GLU A 40 0.08 18.66 -16.55
C GLU A 40 -0.55 17.84 -17.68
N ILE A 41 -1.74 18.26 -18.14
CA ILE A 41 -2.50 17.51 -19.14
C ILE A 41 -2.11 17.94 -20.55
N VAL A 42 -1.87 19.24 -20.75
CA VAL A 42 -1.46 19.82 -22.04
C VAL A 42 -0.35 20.83 -21.85
N ALA A 43 0.63 20.81 -22.76
CA ALA A 43 1.81 21.69 -22.71
C ALA A 43 1.49 23.17 -22.99
N ALA A 44 0.36 23.47 -23.64
CA ALA A 44 -0.07 24.83 -23.94
C ALA A 44 -1.59 24.96 -23.78
N PRO A 45 -2.06 25.96 -23.02
CA PRO A 45 -3.49 26.16 -22.79
C PRO A 45 -4.19 26.61 -24.07
N TRP A 46 -5.41 26.13 -24.28
CA TRP A 46 -6.26 26.53 -25.40
C TRP A 46 -7.45 27.37 -24.92
N PRO A 47 -7.98 28.29 -25.75
CA PRO A 47 -9.13 29.12 -25.38
C PRO A 47 -10.39 28.32 -25.00
N ASP A 48 -10.53 27.11 -25.55
CA ASP A 48 -11.67 26.21 -25.34
C ASP A 48 -11.37 25.08 -24.34
N ASP A 49 -10.31 25.22 -23.54
CA ASP A 49 -9.99 24.25 -22.49
C ASP A 49 -11.15 24.11 -21.49
N PRO A 50 -11.34 22.92 -20.90
CA PRO A 50 -12.32 22.73 -19.84
C PRO A 50 -12.13 23.77 -18.73
N LYS A 51 -13.22 24.35 -18.22
CA LYS A 51 -13.22 25.42 -17.20
C LYS A 51 -12.32 25.14 -15.97
N HIS A 52 -12.12 23.87 -15.63
CA HIS A 52 -11.35 23.43 -14.47
C HIS A 52 -9.92 23.00 -14.80
N LEU A 53 -9.52 23.09 -16.07
CA LEU A 53 -8.15 22.91 -16.51
C LEU A 53 -7.47 24.28 -16.48
N ASP A 54 -6.66 24.54 -15.45
CA ASP A 54 -6.00 25.82 -15.25
C ASP A 54 -4.65 25.81 -15.94
N HIS A 55 -4.50 26.62 -17.00
CA HIS A 55 -3.28 26.71 -17.79
C HIS A 55 -2.74 25.33 -18.26
N GLY A 56 -3.64 24.44 -18.67
CA GLY A 56 -3.29 23.08 -19.10
C GLY A 56 -3.05 22.08 -17.97
N LYS A 57 -3.28 22.49 -16.71
CA LYS A 57 -3.02 21.69 -15.51
C LYS A 57 -4.31 21.35 -14.77
N LEU A 58 -4.32 20.18 -14.15
CA LEU A 58 -5.43 19.69 -13.35
C LEU A 58 -4.96 19.43 -11.92
N THR A 59 -5.61 20.10 -10.96
CA THR A 59 -5.46 19.74 -9.54
C THR A 59 -6.32 18.51 -9.24
N ILE A 60 -5.70 17.46 -8.73
CA ILE A 60 -6.37 16.24 -8.32
C ILE A 60 -7.10 16.49 -7.00
N PRO A 61 -8.42 16.30 -6.94
CA PRO A 61 -9.19 16.60 -5.73
C PRO A 61 -9.04 15.49 -4.68
N ASP A 62 -9.21 15.84 -3.40
CA ASP A 62 -9.08 14.90 -2.26
C ASP A 62 -10.10 13.75 -2.25
N ASN A 63 -11.15 13.86 -3.05
CA ASN A 63 -12.29 12.94 -3.03
C ASN A 63 -12.22 11.86 -4.12
N ILE A 64 -11.05 11.64 -4.71
CA ILE A 64 -10.80 10.62 -5.73
C ILE A 64 -9.81 9.55 -5.25
N TRP A 65 -10.15 8.29 -5.50
CA TRP A 65 -9.29 7.13 -5.25
C TRP A 65 -9.04 6.39 -6.55
N TYR A 66 -7.83 5.86 -6.71
CA TYR A 66 -7.43 5.06 -7.86
C TYR A 66 -7.23 3.62 -7.42
N VAL A 67 -7.90 2.70 -8.10
CA VAL A 67 -7.80 1.26 -7.86
C VAL A 67 -7.39 0.61 -9.17
N GLY A 68 -6.24 -0.03 -9.19
CA GLY A 68 -5.77 -0.80 -10.34
C GLY A 68 -5.91 -2.29 -10.10
N THR A 69 -6.32 -3.04 -11.12
CA THR A 69 -6.20 -4.49 -11.15
C THR A 69 -4.97 -4.86 -11.97
N ALA A 70 -4.29 -5.93 -11.59
CA ALA A 70 -3.10 -6.40 -12.29
C ALA A 70 -3.09 -7.92 -12.33
N ASN A 71 -2.68 -8.48 -13.46
CA ASN A 71 -2.50 -9.91 -13.63
C ASN A 71 -1.03 -10.27 -13.41
N ASN A 72 -0.75 -11.41 -12.80
CA ASN A 72 0.61 -11.93 -12.61
C ASN A 72 0.91 -13.08 -13.59
N ASP A 73 0.63 -12.87 -14.88
CA ASP A 73 0.88 -13.85 -15.94
C ASP A 73 1.98 -13.38 -16.92
N ASP A 74 2.46 -14.29 -17.77
CA ASP A 74 3.54 -14.03 -18.73
C ASP A 74 3.19 -12.98 -19.80
N SER A 75 1.92 -12.55 -19.90
CA SER A 75 1.44 -11.63 -20.92
C SER A 75 1.47 -10.16 -20.50
N THR A 76 1.84 -9.90 -19.24
CA THR A 76 1.82 -8.57 -18.64
C THR A 76 3.20 -8.11 -18.18
N PHE A 77 3.36 -6.81 -17.94
CA PHE A 77 4.58 -6.24 -17.39
C PHE A 77 4.61 -6.40 -15.87
N ALA A 78 5.79 -6.71 -15.33
CA ALA A 78 6.01 -6.67 -13.89
C ALA A 78 5.83 -5.24 -13.35
N ILE A 79 5.13 -5.12 -12.23
CA ILE A 79 4.95 -3.85 -11.53
C ILE A 79 6.22 -3.53 -10.74
N THR A 80 6.74 -2.32 -10.91
CA THR A 80 7.97 -1.88 -10.24
C THR A 80 7.71 -1.46 -8.78
N ASP A 81 8.75 -1.54 -7.95
CA ASP A 81 8.72 -1.05 -6.56
C ASP A 81 8.26 0.40 -6.45
N LYS A 82 8.55 1.25 -7.46
CA LYS A 82 8.08 2.64 -7.49
C LYS A 82 6.56 2.76 -7.41
N VAL A 83 5.84 1.81 -8.00
CA VAL A 83 4.38 1.76 -7.98
C VAL A 83 3.89 1.21 -6.63
N TYR A 84 4.47 0.09 -6.17
CA TYR A 84 4.10 -0.54 -4.90
C TYR A 84 4.35 0.35 -3.67
N ASP A 85 5.38 1.20 -3.72
CA ASP A 85 5.66 2.15 -2.65
C ASP A 85 4.51 3.16 -2.46
N ARG A 86 3.77 3.46 -3.54
CA ARG A 86 2.67 4.46 -3.59
C ARG A 86 1.27 3.87 -3.52
N ALA A 87 1.11 2.57 -3.77
CA ALA A 87 -0.18 1.88 -3.73
C ALA A 87 -0.24 0.88 -2.56
N MET A 88 -1.43 0.49 -2.10
CA MET A 88 -1.57 -0.66 -1.20
C MET A 88 -1.85 -1.91 -2.04
N PRO A 89 -0.92 -2.87 -2.13
CA PRO A 89 -1.16 -4.11 -2.86
C PRO A 89 -2.18 -4.98 -2.13
N ILE A 90 -3.17 -5.51 -2.86
CA ILE A 90 -4.11 -6.51 -2.35
C ILE A 90 -3.94 -7.75 -3.22
N ASP A 91 -3.46 -8.84 -2.63
CA ASP A 91 -3.24 -10.09 -3.36
C ASP A 91 -4.50 -10.95 -3.32
N ILE A 92 -5.05 -11.27 -4.48
CA ILE A 92 -6.23 -12.13 -4.62
C ILE A 92 -5.77 -13.54 -5.02
N ASN A 93 -5.20 -14.26 -4.06
CA ASN A 93 -4.60 -15.58 -4.28
C ASN A 93 -5.54 -16.75 -3.97
N THR A 94 -6.69 -16.48 -3.33
CA THR A 94 -7.63 -17.51 -2.92
C THR A 94 -8.99 -17.33 -3.58
N LYS A 95 -9.65 -18.44 -3.86
CA LYS A 95 -11.03 -18.40 -4.36
C LYS A 95 -11.95 -17.95 -3.22
N GLY A 96 -12.71 -16.89 -3.47
CA GLY A 96 -13.75 -16.44 -2.56
C GLY A 96 -14.75 -17.56 -2.29
N LYS A 97 -15.02 -17.81 -1.01
CA LYS A 97 -16.10 -18.72 -0.60
C LYS A 97 -17.39 -17.90 -0.54
N PRO A 98 -18.48 -18.35 -1.19
CA PRO A 98 -19.78 -17.69 -1.04
C PRO A 98 -20.15 -17.61 0.44
N PHE A 99 -20.64 -16.46 0.86
CA PHE A 99 -21.17 -16.22 2.20
C PHE A 99 -22.44 -15.39 2.10
N ASP A 100 -23.37 -15.61 3.02
CA ASP A 100 -24.56 -14.78 3.14
C ASP A 100 -24.20 -13.48 3.85
N ALA A 101 -24.54 -12.35 3.24
CA ALA A 101 -24.43 -11.04 3.85
C ALA A 101 -25.83 -10.55 4.27
N PRO A 102 -25.95 -9.86 5.42
CA PRO A 102 -27.22 -9.26 5.81
C PRO A 102 -27.61 -8.16 4.80
N ASP A 103 -28.88 -8.14 4.40
CA ASP A 103 -29.42 -7.04 3.61
C ASP A 103 -29.25 -5.73 4.37
N THR A 104 -28.51 -4.79 3.78
CA THR A 104 -28.07 -3.56 4.44
C THR A 104 -28.51 -2.37 3.59
N PRO A 105 -29.23 -1.38 4.15
CA PRO A 105 -29.67 -0.22 3.39
C PRO A 105 -28.47 0.58 2.86
N PRO A 106 -28.62 1.29 1.72
CA PRO A 106 -27.57 2.15 1.20
C PRO A 106 -27.12 3.18 2.25
N CYS A 107 -25.82 3.31 2.43
CA CYS A 107 -25.20 4.31 3.28
C CYS A 107 -24.50 5.35 2.40
N HIS A 108 -24.93 6.61 2.47
CA HIS A 108 -24.24 7.71 1.79
C HIS A 108 -23.14 8.25 2.69
N ILE A 109 -21.89 8.09 2.24
CA ILE A 109 -20.71 8.63 2.91
C ILE A 109 -20.03 9.61 1.96
N ASN A 110 -19.85 10.85 2.42
CA ASN A 110 -19.03 11.84 1.72
C ASN A 110 -17.55 11.64 2.07
N TYR A 111 -16.65 12.15 1.23
CA TYR A 111 -15.21 11.92 1.42
C TYR A 111 -14.71 12.48 2.76
N LYS A 112 -15.25 13.63 3.21
CA LYS A 112 -14.87 14.25 4.49
C LYS A 112 -15.20 13.36 5.69
N HIS A 113 -16.39 12.73 5.68
CA HIS A 113 -16.79 11.81 6.72
C HIS A 113 -15.93 10.55 6.68
N PHE A 114 -15.66 10.01 5.50
CA PHE A 114 -14.76 8.86 5.34
C PHE A 114 -13.36 9.15 5.88
N THR A 115 -12.73 10.26 5.48
CA THR A 115 -11.41 10.67 5.98
C THR A 115 -11.43 10.88 7.49
N LYS A 116 -12.49 11.49 8.03
CA LYS A 116 -12.65 11.66 9.48
C LYS A 116 -12.69 10.31 10.21
N LEU A 117 -13.38 9.30 9.68
CA LEU A 117 -13.39 7.96 10.28
C LEU A 117 -11.98 7.36 10.35
N LEU A 118 -11.16 7.57 9.32
CA LEU A 118 -9.76 7.14 9.32
C LEU A 118 -8.94 7.90 10.36
N ASP A 119 -9.08 9.23 10.44
CA ASP A 119 -8.39 10.06 11.44
C ASP A 119 -8.78 9.69 12.88
N ASP A 120 -10.05 9.42 13.11
CA ASP A 120 -10.56 9.01 14.41
C ASP A 120 -10.04 7.61 14.78
N ALA A 121 -9.93 6.68 13.81
CA ALA A 121 -9.31 5.38 14.02
C ALA A 121 -7.81 5.49 14.36
N VAL A 122 -7.07 6.38 13.70
CA VAL A 122 -5.65 6.67 14.02
C VAL A 122 -5.47 7.16 15.44
N LYS A 123 -6.37 8.03 15.92
CA LYS A 123 -6.32 8.54 17.30
C LYS A 123 -6.75 7.50 18.33
N ALA A 124 -7.74 6.67 18.00
CA ALA A 124 -8.31 5.69 18.92
C ALA A 124 -7.43 4.46 19.09
N ASN A 125 -6.72 4.04 18.03
CA ASN A 125 -5.99 2.79 17.98
C ASN A 125 -4.51 2.98 17.59
N PRO A 126 -3.74 3.89 18.23
CA PRO A 126 -2.33 4.06 17.89
C PRO A 126 -1.56 2.76 18.16
N ILE A 127 -0.57 2.47 17.31
CA ILE A 127 0.31 1.31 17.51
C ILE A 127 0.98 1.42 18.88
N SER A 128 0.96 0.35 19.66
CA SER A 128 1.59 0.32 20.98
C SER A 128 3.09 0.64 20.92
N GLU A 129 3.60 1.34 21.95
CA GLU A 129 5.04 1.63 22.04
C GLU A 129 5.90 0.37 22.03
N GLU A 130 5.37 -0.74 22.56
CA GLU A 130 6.03 -2.05 22.50
C GLU A 130 6.20 -2.53 21.07
N ASN A 131 5.13 -2.50 20.26
CA ASN A 131 5.20 -2.95 18.88
C ASN A 131 5.98 -1.97 17.99
N LEU A 132 5.95 -0.67 18.26
CA LEU A 132 6.84 0.29 17.59
C LEU A 132 8.32 -0.04 17.82
N LYS A 133 8.72 -0.38 19.06
CA LYS A 133 10.09 -0.83 19.36
C LYS A 133 10.46 -2.13 18.65
N LYS A 134 9.52 -3.09 18.55
CA LYS A 134 9.75 -4.33 17.79
C LYS A 134 9.94 -4.05 16.31
N ILE A 135 9.17 -3.13 15.73
CA ILE A 135 9.32 -2.70 14.33
C ILE A 135 10.70 -2.05 14.12
N GLU A 136 11.17 -1.21 15.05
CA GLU A 136 12.50 -0.60 14.99
C GLU A 136 13.61 -1.66 15.05
N ILE A 137 13.53 -2.62 15.97
CA ILE A 137 14.49 -3.74 16.05
C ILE A 137 14.48 -4.58 14.78
N LEU A 138 13.30 -4.78 14.17
CA LEU A 138 13.18 -5.49 12.91
C LEU A 138 13.77 -4.70 11.74
N ASP A 139 13.61 -3.37 11.72
CA ASP A 139 14.22 -2.49 10.72
C ASP A 139 15.75 -2.59 10.76
N ASP A 140 16.34 -2.45 11.95
CA ASP A 140 17.79 -2.62 12.14
C ASP A 140 18.28 -3.98 11.63
N TYR A 141 17.54 -5.06 11.95
CA TYR A 141 17.86 -6.41 11.49
C TYR A 141 17.82 -6.51 9.96
N VAL A 142 16.77 -5.99 9.30
CA VAL A 142 16.71 -6.08 7.83
C VAL A 142 17.69 -5.16 7.12
N ILE A 143 18.09 -4.06 7.74
CA ILE A 143 19.16 -3.20 7.23
C ILE A 143 20.49 -3.94 7.26
N GLU A 144 20.79 -4.62 8.37
CA GLU A 144 22.04 -5.38 8.55
C GLU A 144 22.10 -6.58 7.59
N HIS A 145 21.03 -7.37 7.54
CA HIS A 145 21.00 -8.66 6.85
C HIS A 145 20.50 -8.58 5.40
N PHE A 146 19.69 -7.60 5.01
CA PHE A 146 19.11 -7.54 3.66
C PHE A 146 19.43 -6.24 2.91
N ARG A 147 20.05 -5.26 3.59
CA ARG A 147 20.28 -3.90 3.05
C ARG A 147 18.97 -3.22 2.62
N VAL A 148 17.87 -3.56 3.28
CA VAL A 148 16.54 -2.97 3.08
C VAL A 148 16.19 -2.20 4.36
N ALA A 149 15.68 -0.98 4.21
CA ALA A 149 15.27 -0.12 5.32
C ALA A 149 13.79 0.23 5.24
N PHE A 150 13.17 0.46 6.39
CA PHE A 150 11.81 0.96 6.53
C PHE A 150 11.86 2.49 6.36
N GLY A 151 11.85 2.94 5.10
CA GLY A 151 11.86 4.37 4.82
C GLY A 151 10.71 5.11 5.51
N ASN A 152 10.91 6.40 5.80
CA ASN A 152 9.94 7.26 6.51
C ASN A 152 8.51 7.17 5.96
N ARG A 153 8.36 7.00 4.63
CA ARG A 153 7.06 6.82 3.98
C ARG A 153 6.37 5.53 4.42
N VAL A 154 7.11 4.41 4.46
CA VAL A 154 6.60 3.12 4.92
C VAL A 154 6.17 3.24 6.38
N MET A 155 6.98 3.85 7.23
CA MET A 155 6.62 4.06 8.64
C MET A 155 5.38 4.94 8.81
N LYS A 156 5.22 6.01 8.01
CA LYS A 156 4.00 6.81 8.00
C LYS A 156 2.78 5.99 7.58
N GLN A 157 2.92 5.16 6.56
CA GLN A 157 1.86 4.27 6.06
C GLN A 157 1.49 3.21 7.10
N ILE A 158 2.45 2.61 7.81
CA ILE A 158 2.19 1.66 8.90
C ILE A 158 1.39 2.35 10.01
N ASN A 159 1.83 3.55 10.43
CA ASN A 159 1.17 4.33 11.48
C ASN A 159 -0.23 4.84 11.09
N SER A 160 -0.60 4.90 9.81
CA SER A 160 -1.96 5.21 9.39
C SER A 160 -2.80 3.96 9.11
N PHE A 161 -2.19 2.91 8.55
CA PHE A 161 -2.88 1.69 8.15
C PHE A 161 -3.26 0.81 9.35
N VAL A 162 -2.33 0.53 10.26
CA VAL A 162 -2.58 -0.40 11.39
C VAL A 162 -3.74 0.09 12.27
N PRO A 163 -3.82 1.38 12.67
CA PRO A 163 -4.96 1.86 13.44
C PRO A 163 -6.30 1.75 12.72
N ALA A 164 -6.31 2.02 11.40
CA ALA A 164 -7.51 1.88 10.58
C ALA A 164 -7.93 0.40 10.46
N PHE A 165 -6.97 -0.50 10.32
CA PHE A 165 -7.20 -1.95 10.30
C PHE A 165 -7.83 -2.44 11.62
N VAL A 166 -7.31 -1.97 12.76
CA VAL A 166 -7.89 -2.24 14.09
C VAL A 166 -9.29 -1.63 14.21
N GLY A 167 -9.49 -0.41 13.70
CA GLY A 167 -10.81 0.24 13.66
C GLY A 167 -11.87 -0.54 12.87
N CYS A 168 -11.44 -1.36 11.90
CA CYS A 168 -12.29 -2.28 11.15
C CYS A 168 -12.52 -3.63 11.83
N GLY A 169 -12.01 -3.83 13.04
CA GLY A 169 -12.16 -5.06 13.84
C GLY A 169 -11.00 -6.05 13.74
N GLY A 170 -9.90 -5.68 13.08
CA GLY A 170 -8.67 -6.48 13.08
C GLY A 170 -7.84 -6.33 14.36
N THR A 171 -6.75 -7.09 14.48
CA THR A 171 -5.79 -6.93 15.58
C THR A 171 -4.60 -6.07 15.16
N GLU A 172 -3.91 -5.47 16.15
CA GLU A 172 -2.72 -4.66 15.89
C GLU A 172 -1.61 -5.48 15.22
N ILE A 173 -1.41 -6.73 15.68
CA ILE A 173 -0.39 -7.63 15.14
C ILE A 173 -0.71 -8.02 13.69
N ASP A 174 -1.96 -8.35 13.37
CA ASP A 174 -2.35 -8.69 11.99
C ASP A 174 -2.19 -7.49 11.05
N GLY A 175 -2.50 -6.27 11.53
CA GLY A 175 -2.26 -5.05 10.76
C GLY A 175 -0.78 -4.81 10.48
N ILE A 176 0.10 -5.06 11.46
CA ILE A 176 1.55 -4.96 11.31
C ILE A 176 2.06 -6.02 10.34
N ASP A 177 1.62 -7.27 10.48
CA ASP A 177 1.95 -8.39 9.60
C ASP A 177 1.64 -8.05 8.14
N TYR A 178 0.39 -7.65 7.87
CA TYR A 178 -0.04 -7.26 6.53
C TYR A 178 0.80 -6.11 5.97
N ALA A 179 0.97 -5.02 6.74
CA ALA A 179 1.69 -3.84 6.28
C ALA A 179 3.16 -4.14 5.95
N LEU A 180 3.86 -4.88 6.82
CA LEU A 180 5.26 -5.25 6.61
C LEU A 180 5.40 -6.20 5.41
N CYS A 181 4.52 -7.19 5.27
CA CYS A 181 4.52 -8.09 4.12
C CYS A 181 4.43 -7.30 2.80
N LYS A 182 3.43 -6.40 2.68
CA LYS A 182 3.17 -5.68 1.43
C LYS A 182 4.13 -4.52 1.14
N LYS A 183 4.65 -3.85 2.17
CA LYS A 183 5.45 -2.61 2.01
C LYS A 183 6.95 -2.80 2.18
N VAL A 184 7.38 -3.83 2.89
CA VAL A 184 8.79 -4.10 3.17
C VAL A 184 9.23 -5.36 2.46
N PHE A 185 8.71 -6.52 2.85
CA PHE A 185 9.27 -7.80 2.40
C PHE A 185 9.08 -8.03 0.92
N ARG A 186 8.08 -7.39 0.28
CA ARG A 186 7.96 -7.40 -1.17
C ARG A 186 9.20 -6.91 -1.93
N LYS A 187 9.96 -5.98 -1.34
CA LYS A 187 11.22 -5.49 -1.94
C LYS A 187 12.30 -6.56 -2.02
N PHE A 188 12.12 -7.70 -1.34
CA PHE A 188 13.08 -8.80 -1.39
C PHE A 188 13.04 -9.51 -2.75
N GLU A 189 11.96 -9.38 -3.53
CA GLU A 189 11.89 -9.90 -4.90
C GLU A 189 12.99 -9.31 -5.81
N ALA A 190 13.47 -8.10 -5.52
CA ALA A 190 14.54 -7.46 -6.27
C ALA A 190 15.96 -7.84 -5.79
N LEU A 191 16.08 -8.55 -4.66
CA LEU A 191 17.37 -8.95 -4.09
C LEU A 191 17.93 -10.20 -4.78
N ASN A 192 19.23 -10.47 -4.56
CA ASN A 192 19.86 -11.66 -5.12
C ASN A 192 19.27 -12.94 -4.49
N ILE A 193 18.73 -13.79 -5.35
CA ILE A 193 18.09 -15.09 -5.04
C ILE A 193 18.90 -15.94 -4.06
N SER A 194 20.19 -16.19 -4.35
CA SER A 194 21.02 -17.06 -3.52
C SER A 194 21.27 -16.48 -2.13
N TYR A 195 21.40 -15.15 -2.07
CA TYR A 195 21.63 -14.42 -0.82
C TYR A 195 20.41 -14.47 0.10
N ILE A 196 19.22 -14.22 -0.45
CA ILE A 196 17.96 -14.26 0.31
C ILE A 196 17.79 -15.62 0.99
N ARG A 197 17.99 -16.71 0.23
CA ARG A 197 17.69 -18.07 0.69
C ARG A 197 18.39 -18.42 2.00
N ASP A 198 19.63 -18.00 2.16
CA ASP A 198 20.46 -18.30 3.33
C ASP A 198 20.04 -17.49 4.58
N GLU A 199 19.44 -16.31 4.38
CA GLU A 199 19.06 -15.38 5.46
C GLU A 199 17.58 -15.52 5.91
N ILE A 200 16.69 -16.09 5.08
CA ILE A 200 15.25 -16.18 5.39
C ILE A 200 14.97 -16.91 6.70
N ASP A 201 15.67 -18.01 6.98
CA ASP A 201 15.43 -18.77 8.21
C ASP A 201 15.76 -17.94 9.46
N GLY A 202 16.79 -17.08 9.39
CA GLY A 202 17.15 -16.12 10.43
C GLY A 202 16.05 -15.06 10.61
N LEU A 203 15.54 -14.50 9.52
CA LEU A 203 14.44 -13.53 9.57
C LEU A 203 13.17 -14.13 10.19
N VAL A 204 12.82 -15.37 9.86
CA VAL A 204 11.67 -16.06 10.46
C VAL A 204 11.86 -16.24 11.97
N GLN A 205 13.06 -16.62 12.41
CA GLN A 205 13.37 -16.72 13.85
C GLN A 205 13.29 -15.35 14.55
N GLN A 206 13.74 -14.28 13.89
CA GLN A 206 13.63 -12.93 14.42
C GLN A 206 12.15 -12.49 14.57
N LEU A 207 11.31 -12.80 13.58
CA LEU A 207 9.86 -12.57 13.66
C LEU A 207 9.22 -13.37 14.80
N ASP A 208 9.60 -14.65 14.97
CA ASP A 208 9.15 -15.49 16.09
C ASP A 208 9.54 -14.90 17.44
N GLN A 209 10.75 -14.35 17.57
CA GLN A 209 11.26 -13.77 18.80
C GLN A 209 10.55 -12.46 19.16
N LEU A 210 10.32 -11.59 18.17
CA LEU A 210 9.71 -10.28 18.39
C LEU A 210 8.19 -10.38 18.60
N PHE A 211 7.50 -11.15 17.75
CA PHE A 211 6.04 -11.15 17.68
C PHE A 211 5.41 -12.45 18.16
N GLY A 212 6.19 -13.51 18.39
CA GLY A 212 5.69 -14.83 18.76
C GLY A 212 5.47 -15.76 17.57
N ARG A 213 5.52 -17.07 17.84
CA ARG A 213 5.48 -18.12 16.80
C ARG A 213 4.17 -18.20 16.04
N GLU A 214 3.06 -17.95 16.72
CA GLU A 214 1.71 -18.03 16.13
C GLU A 214 1.31 -16.80 15.30
N ASN A 215 2.14 -15.74 15.32
CA ASN A 215 1.87 -14.45 14.68
C ASN A 215 2.71 -14.26 13.41
N MET A 216 2.52 -13.15 12.69
CA MET A 216 3.31 -12.77 11.52
C MET A 216 3.26 -13.81 10.38
N ASN A 217 2.11 -14.47 10.22
CA ASN A 217 1.99 -15.58 9.29
C ASN A 217 2.03 -15.11 7.84
N GLU A 218 1.48 -13.95 7.50
CA GLU A 218 1.57 -13.42 6.13
C GLU A 218 3.03 -13.15 5.75
N CYS A 219 3.76 -12.46 6.62
CA CYS A 219 5.19 -12.21 6.47
C CYS A 219 5.98 -13.53 6.33
N LYS A 220 5.79 -14.48 7.25
CA LYS A 220 6.51 -15.77 7.26
C LYS A 220 6.22 -16.61 6.02
N GLU A 221 4.95 -16.71 5.62
CA GLU A 221 4.55 -17.43 4.41
C GLU A 221 5.15 -16.79 3.16
N TYR A 222 5.11 -15.46 3.08
CA TYR A 222 5.62 -14.71 1.94
C TYR A 222 7.14 -14.87 1.78
N VAL A 223 7.93 -14.67 2.85
CA VAL A 223 9.39 -14.80 2.76
C VAL A 223 9.83 -16.26 2.50
N ARG A 224 9.10 -17.25 3.02
CA ARG A 224 9.32 -18.67 2.70
C ARG A 224 8.94 -19.03 1.27
N MET A 225 7.92 -18.38 0.69
CA MET A 225 7.59 -18.53 -0.71
C MET A 225 8.78 -18.06 -1.57
N LEU A 226 9.36 -16.89 -1.27
CA LEU A 226 10.57 -16.40 -1.95
C LEU A 226 11.73 -17.40 -1.83
N GLN A 227 11.94 -18.00 -0.66
CA GLN A 227 12.96 -19.05 -0.43
C GLN A 227 12.76 -20.31 -1.29
N LYS A 228 11.53 -20.61 -1.72
CA LYS A 228 11.19 -21.77 -2.57
C LYS A 228 11.18 -21.48 -4.06
N MET A 229 10.89 -20.23 -4.44
CA MET A 229 10.98 -19.76 -5.83
C MET A 229 12.41 -19.58 -6.30
N THR A 230 13.32 -19.40 -5.33
CA THR A 230 14.76 -19.37 -5.52
C THR A 230 15.32 -20.77 -5.69
#